data_AF-A0AAF0R830-F1
#
_entry.id   AF-A0AAF0R830-F1
#
_cell.length_a   1.000
_cell.length_b   1.000
_cell.length_c   1.000
_cell.angle_alpha   90.00
_cell.angle_beta   90.00
_cell.angle_gamma   90.00
#
_symmetry.space_group_name_H-M   'P 1'
#
loop_
_entity.id
_entity.type
_entity.pdbx_description
1 polymer ?
#
loop_
_entity_poly.entity_id
_entity_poly.type
_entity_poly.pdbx_seq_one_letter_code
_entity_poly.pdbx_strand_id
1 'polypeptide(L)'
;MQLLAQALMVQDNREVVAPANPLRGMGSSRVREFFRKNPSEFSGSKVEEDPNGFIEEVYKILAIMGMTSIEKEEPAAYQLKDVAQTWYDQWKDARLVGAGRIDWEVFKLAFLDRFFPRKLKEAKMEEFINLN
;
A
#
# COMPACT_ATOMS: atom_id res chain seq x y z
N MET A 1 -45.61 -46.77 27.19
CA MET A 1 -46.16 -46.92 25.82
C MET A 1 -46.45 -45.51 25.30
N GLN A 2 -45.41 -44.73 25.04
CA GLN A 2 -44.76 -44.55 23.73
C GLN A 2 -45.59 -43.71 22.76
N LEU A 3 -45.43 -42.39 22.85
CA LEU A 3 -45.56 -41.50 21.70
C LEU A 3 -44.39 -40.50 21.73
N LEU A 4 -43.29 -40.99 21.16
CA LEU A 4 -42.42 -40.23 20.26
C LEU A 4 -41.74 -38.98 20.83
N ALA A 5 -40.57 -39.21 21.42
CA ALA A 5 -39.44 -38.31 21.23
C ALA A 5 -39.23 -38.06 19.74
N GLN A 6 -39.46 -36.83 19.29
CA GLN A 6 -38.92 -36.21 18.08
C GLN A 6 -39.44 -34.77 17.98
N ALA A 7 -38.69 -33.83 18.56
CA ALA A 7 -38.73 -32.43 18.18
C ALA A 7 -37.35 -31.79 18.42
N LEU A 8 -36.29 -32.48 17.97
CA LEU A 8 -35.00 -31.87 17.70
C LEU A 8 -34.82 -31.97 16.19
N MET A 9 -35.27 -30.96 15.46
CA MET A 9 -34.77 -30.50 14.16
C MET A 9 -35.69 -29.38 13.67
N VAL A 10 -35.35 -28.12 13.93
CA VAL A 10 -35.31 -27.11 12.86
C VAL A 10 -34.13 -26.20 13.20
N GLN A 11 -33.09 -26.42 12.41
CA GLN A 11 -31.85 -25.67 12.38
C GLN A 11 -32.14 -24.36 11.64
N ASP A 12 -32.30 -23.26 12.37
CA ASP A 12 -32.24 -21.93 11.77
C ASP A 12 -30.76 -21.57 11.60
N ASN A 13 -30.16 -22.06 10.51
CA ASN A 13 -28.97 -21.45 9.94
C ASN A 13 -29.37 -20.06 9.43
N ARG A 14 -29.49 -19.08 10.33
CA ARG A 14 -29.28 -17.68 9.95
C ARG A 14 -27.80 -17.52 9.67
N GLU A 15 -27.41 -17.91 8.45
CA GLU A 15 -26.30 -17.25 7.78
C GLU A 15 -26.62 -15.75 7.84
N VAL A 16 -25.94 -15.07 8.76
CA VAL A 16 -25.72 -13.64 8.62
C VAL A 16 -24.82 -13.54 7.40
N VAL A 17 -25.42 -13.55 6.21
CA VAL A 17 -24.74 -13.08 5.01
C VAL A 17 -24.51 -11.61 5.28
N ALA A 18 -23.40 -11.32 5.94
CA ALA A 18 -22.77 -10.02 5.88
C ALA A 18 -22.73 -9.68 4.39
N PRO A 19 -23.21 -8.50 3.97
CA PRO A 19 -23.18 -8.14 2.56
C PRO A 19 -21.74 -8.32 2.11
N ALA A 20 -21.52 -9.28 1.21
CA ALA A 20 -20.21 -9.55 0.67
C ALA A 20 -19.77 -8.25 0.01
N ASN A 21 -18.85 -7.53 0.68
CA ASN A 21 -18.32 -6.29 0.15
C ASN A 21 -17.66 -6.63 -1.19
N PRO A 22 -18.21 -6.20 -2.35
CA PRO A 22 -17.65 -6.55 -3.66
C PRO A 22 -16.21 -6.06 -3.80
N LEU A 23 -15.83 -5.06 -3.00
CA LEU A 23 -14.49 -4.48 -2.93
C LEU A 23 -13.45 -5.45 -2.35
N ARG A 24 -13.84 -6.42 -1.51
CA ARG A 24 -12.91 -7.36 -0.88
C ARG A 24 -12.40 -8.43 -1.86
N GLY A 25 -13.19 -8.76 -2.88
CA GLY A 25 -12.77 -9.63 -3.99
C GLY A 25 -12.01 -8.87 -5.08
N MET A 26 -12.46 -7.66 -5.42
CA MET A 26 -11.86 -6.85 -6.49
C MET A 26 -10.45 -6.34 -6.15
N GLY A 27 -10.21 -5.98 -4.88
CA GLY A 27 -8.87 -5.61 -4.39
C GLY A 27 -7.85 -6.73 -4.59
N SER A 28 -8.27 -7.99 -4.41
CA SER A 28 -7.40 -9.15 -4.63
C SER A 28 -7.00 -9.36 -6.10
N SER A 29 -7.88 -8.99 -7.06
CA SER A 29 -7.59 -9.13 -8.49
C SER A 29 -6.59 -8.09 -8.97
N ARG A 30 -6.79 -6.81 -8.60
CA ARG A 30 -5.87 -5.73 -8.99
C ARG A 30 -4.50 -5.88 -8.32
N VAL A 31 -4.45 -6.30 -7.06
CA VAL A 31 -3.19 -6.61 -6.37
C VAL A 31 -2.46 -7.80 -7.02
N ARG A 32 -3.19 -8.85 -7.43
CA ARG A 32 -2.57 -9.95 -8.19
C ARG A 32 -2.02 -9.48 -9.53
N GLU A 33 -2.74 -8.59 -10.21
CA GLU A 33 -2.29 -8.03 -11.47
C GLU A 33 -1.02 -7.18 -11.29
N PHE A 34 -0.94 -6.39 -10.21
CA PHE A 34 0.27 -5.65 -9.84
C PHE A 34 1.49 -6.55 -9.78
N PHE A 35 1.43 -7.66 -9.03
CA PHE A 35 2.55 -8.59 -8.96
C PHE A 35 2.86 -9.29 -10.29
N ARG A 36 1.86 -9.51 -11.16
CA ARG A 36 2.08 -10.04 -12.52
C ARG A 36 2.82 -9.06 -13.43
N LYS A 37 2.76 -7.75 -13.16
CA LYS A 37 3.57 -6.75 -13.89
C LYS A 37 5.03 -6.76 -13.48
N ASN A 38 5.38 -7.51 -12.43
CA ASN A 38 6.74 -7.62 -11.91
C ASN A 38 7.38 -6.23 -11.67
N PRO A 39 6.74 -5.37 -10.84
CA PRO A 39 7.28 -4.07 -10.49
C PRO A 39 8.67 -4.23 -9.85
N SER A 40 9.52 -3.21 -10.00
CA SER A 40 10.80 -3.17 -9.32
C SER A 40 10.66 -3.22 -7.79
N GLU A 41 11.67 -3.80 -7.14
CA GLU A 41 11.85 -3.77 -5.69
C GLU A 41 12.85 -2.66 -5.31
N PHE A 42 12.73 -2.14 -4.10
CA PHE A 42 13.63 -1.09 -3.60
C PHE A 42 14.15 -1.45 -2.21
N SER A 43 15.45 -1.69 -2.09
CA SER A 43 16.09 -2.07 -0.82
C SER A 43 16.46 -0.87 0.05
N GLY A 44 16.70 0.29 -0.55
CA GLY A 44 17.15 1.51 0.12
C GLY A 44 18.59 1.46 0.62
N SER A 45 19.37 0.47 0.17
CA SER A 45 20.74 0.22 0.63
C SER A 45 21.79 0.35 -0.48
N LYS A 46 21.35 0.37 -1.74
CA LYS A 46 22.22 0.35 -2.91
C LYS A 46 22.41 1.76 -3.46
N VAL A 47 23.63 2.06 -3.91
CA VAL A 47 23.99 3.42 -4.40
C VAL A 47 23.38 3.69 -5.78
N GLU A 48 23.19 2.64 -6.56
CA GLU A 48 22.63 2.65 -7.91
C GLU A 48 21.09 2.70 -7.95
N GLU A 49 20.42 2.51 -6.81
CA GLU A 49 18.96 2.61 -6.73
C GLU A 49 18.51 4.06 -6.97
N ASP A 50 17.48 4.23 -7.80
CA ASP A 50 16.84 5.51 -8.06
C ASP A 50 15.47 5.58 -7.35
N PRO A 51 15.35 6.31 -6.22
CA PRO A 51 14.08 6.46 -5.51
C PRO A 51 12.99 7.09 -6.38
N ASN A 52 13.33 8.03 -7.27
CA ASN A 52 12.33 8.67 -8.14
C ASN A 52 11.85 7.70 -9.21
N GLY A 53 12.78 6.99 -9.86
CA GLY A 53 12.45 5.97 -10.86
C GLY A 53 11.54 4.89 -10.29
N PHE A 54 11.88 4.36 -9.12
CA PHE A 54 11.05 3.37 -8.41
C PHE A 54 9.63 3.88 -8.15
N ILE A 55 9.48 5.06 -7.53
CA ILE A 55 8.17 5.55 -7.12
C ILE A 55 7.29 5.90 -8.34
N GLU A 56 7.89 6.39 -9.43
CA GLU A 56 7.20 6.66 -10.68
C GLU A 56 6.74 5.39 -11.39
N GLU A 57 7.58 4.35 -11.44
CA GLU A 57 7.23 3.07 -12.05
C GLU A 57 6.03 2.46 -11.34
N VAL A 58 6.13 2.32 -10.00
CA VAL A 58 5.07 1.77 -9.17
C VAL A 58 3.77 2.59 -9.31
N TYR A 59 3.86 3.93 -9.33
CA TYR A 59 2.71 4.79 -9.58
C TYR A 59 2.03 4.49 -10.91
N LYS A 60 2.80 4.42 -12.01
CA LYS A 60 2.27 4.20 -13.36
C LYS A 60 1.51 2.87 -13.43
N ILE A 61 2.07 1.80 -12.86
CA ILE A 61 1.43 0.49 -12.84
C ILE A 61 0.09 0.55 -12.08
N LEU A 62 0.11 1.09 -10.85
CA LEU A 62 -1.09 1.15 -10.01
C LEU A 62 -2.15 2.10 -10.57
N ALA A 63 -1.74 3.18 -11.24
CA ALA A 63 -2.63 4.13 -11.91
C ALA A 63 -3.33 3.50 -13.11
N ILE A 64 -2.63 2.72 -13.94
CA ILE A 64 -3.22 1.97 -15.06
C ILE A 64 -4.26 0.95 -14.55
N MET A 65 -4.04 0.37 -13.37
CA MET A 65 -4.97 -0.53 -12.70
C MET A 65 -6.17 0.17 -12.03
N GLY A 66 -6.25 1.50 -12.12
CA GLY A 66 -7.36 2.28 -11.56
C GLY A 66 -7.45 2.23 -10.04
N MET A 67 -6.33 2.02 -9.33
CA MET A 67 -6.33 2.05 -7.86
C MET A 67 -6.50 3.48 -7.34
N THR A 68 -7.32 3.65 -6.29
CA THR A 68 -7.49 4.94 -5.61
C THR A 68 -6.23 5.34 -4.85
N SER A 69 -6.11 6.61 -4.43
CA SER A 69 -4.94 7.09 -3.67
C SER A 69 -4.63 6.22 -2.44
N ILE A 70 -5.66 5.79 -1.70
CA ILE A 70 -5.51 4.96 -0.50
C ILE A 70 -5.13 3.51 -0.87
N GLU A 71 -5.66 2.96 -1.96
CA GLU A 71 -5.38 1.58 -2.39
C GLU A 71 -3.94 1.39 -2.90
N LYS A 72 -3.26 2.46 -3.33
CA LYS A 72 -1.89 2.37 -3.90
C LYS A 72 -0.81 2.10 -2.88
N GLU A 73 -1.04 2.45 -1.62
CA GLU A 73 0.01 2.47 -0.61
C GLU A 73 0.50 1.07 -0.24
N GLU A 74 -0.40 0.15 0.11
CA GLU A 74 0.00 -1.20 0.53
C GLU A 74 0.77 -1.98 -0.55
N PRO A 75 0.35 -2.00 -1.84
CA PRO A 75 1.12 -2.65 -2.90
C PRO A 75 2.51 -2.03 -3.11
N ALA A 76 2.63 -0.71 -2.98
CA ALA A 76 3.90 -0.01 -3.13
C ALA A 76 4.84 -0.31 -1.96
N ALA A 77 4.33 -0.26 -0.73
CA ALA A 77 5.07 -0.61 0.47
C ALA A 77 5.60 -2.05 0.43
N TYR A 78 4.82 -2.99 -0.15
CA TYR A 78 5.25 -4.38 -0.31
C TYR A 78 6.50 -4.56 -1.19
N GLN A 79 6.76 -3.63 -2.12
CA GLN A 79 7.96 -3.66 -2.96
C GLN A 79 9.21 -3.12 -2.26
N LEU A 80 9.07 -2.56 -1.06
CA LEU A 80 10.20 -2.20 -0.23
C LEU A 80 10.82 -3.46 0.37
N LYS A 81 12.16 -3.50 0.41
CA LYS A 81 12.96 -4.58 0.98
C LYS A 81 13.97 -4.01 1.97
N ASP A 82 14.56 -4.87 2.79
CA ASP A 82 15.69 -4.57 3.67
C ASP A 82 15.55 -3.25 4.47
N VAL A 83 16.40 -2.26 4.18
CA VAL A 83 16.44 -0.96 4.87
C VAL A 83 15.15 -0.18 4.62
N ALA A 84 14.61 -0.25 3.41
CA ALA A 84 13.38 0.43 3.06
C ALA A 84 12.15 -0.17 3.74
N GLN A 85 12.07 -1.51 3.83
CA GLN A 85 10.99 -2.18 4.58
C GLN A 85 11.06 -1.81 6.07
N THR A 86 12.26 -1.90 6.67
CA THR A 86 12.46 -1.56 8.09
C THR A 86 12.07 -0.12 8.38
N TRP A 87 12.45 0.82 7.50
CA TRP A 87 12.06 2.22 7.64
C TRP A 87 10.55 2.40 7.54
N TYR A 88 9.89 1.75 6.58
CA TYR A 88 8.45 1.91 6.38
C TYR A 88 7.66 1.44 7.60
N ASP A 89 8.03 0.30 8.18
CA ASP A 89 7.40 -0.23 9.39
C ASP A 89 7.55 0.75 10.57
N GLN A 90 8.76 1.27 10.79
CA GLN A 90 9.02 2.28 11.83
C GLN A 90 8.27 3.58 11.59
N TRP A 91 8.24 4.06 10.35
CA TRP A 91 7.54 5.29 9.97
C TRP A 91 6.03 5.15 10.15
N LYS A 92 5.47 3.99 9.80
CA LYS A 92 4.05 3.66 9.97
C LYS A 92 3.66 3.57 11.43
N ASP A 93 4.47 2.91 12.26
CA ASP A 93 4.25 2.76 13.70
C ASP A 93 4.39 4.09 14.46
N ALA A 94 5.24 4.99 14.00
CA ALA A 94 5.42 6.32 14.59
C ALA A 94 4.24 7.26 14.32
N ARG A 95 3.27 6.91 13.47
CA ARG A 95 2.11 7.77 13.19
C ARG A 95 1.17 7.82 14.40
N LEU A 96 0.68 9.03 14.70
CA LEU A 96 -0.24 9.24 15.81
C LEU A 96 -1.51 8.38 15.66
N VAL A 97 -2.00 7.87 16.80
CA VAL A 97 -3.32 7.21 16.84
C VAL A 97 -4.37 8.18 16.31
N GLY A 98 -5.05 7.80 15.24
CA GLY A 98 -6.06 8.64 14.59
C GLY A 98 -5.56 9.51 13.42
N ALA A 99 -4.29 9.40 12.99
CA ALA A 99 -3.73 10.12 11.84
C ALA A 99 -4.33 9.74 10.46
N GLY A 100 -5.42 8.97 10.44
CA GLY A 100 -6.07 8.50 9.22
C GLY A 100 -5.25 7.46 8.45
N ARG A 101 -5.82 6.99 7.34
CA ARG A 101 -5.15 6.05 6.42
C ARG A 101 -4.00 6.75 5.71
N ILE A 102 -2.97 6.00 5.37
CA ILE A 102 -1.88 6.50 4.52
C ILE A 102 -2.42 6.47 3.09
N ASP A 103 -2.42 7.63 2.43
CA ASP A 103 -2.69 7.70 1.00
C ASP A 103 -1.38 7.78 0.21
N TRP A 104 -1.50 7.74 -1.11
CA TRP A 104 -0.37 7.75 -2.01
C TRP A 104 0.55 8.95 -1.82
N GLU A 105 0.01 10.15 -1.61
CA GLU A 105 0.80 11.37 -1.52
C GLU A 105 1.57 11.42 -0.20
N VAL A 106 0.95 11.00 0.91
CA VAL A 106 1.64 10.87 2.20
C VAL A 106 2.78 9.87 2.12
N PHE A 107 2.54 8.69 1.53
CA PHE A 107 3.57 7.67 1.33
C PHE A 107 4.71 8.17 0.44
N LYS A 108 4.39 8.72 -0.74
CA LYS A 108 5.37 9.22 -1.72
C LYS A 108 6.27 10.29 -1.12
N LEU A 109 5.69 11.27 -0.41
CA LEU A 109 6.46 12.34 0.21
C LEU A 109 7.39 11.82 1.29
N ALA A 110 6.92 10.92 2.16
CA ALA A 110 7.75 10.32 3.20
C ALA A 110 8.88 9.47 2.61
N PHE A 111 8.59 8.68 1.57
CA PHE A 111 9.57 7.85 0.88
C PHE A 111 10.67 8.69 0.23
N LEU A 112 10.28 9.70 -0.55
CA LEU A 112 11.24 10.60 -1.18
C LEU A 112 11.99 11.44 -0.16
N ASP A 113 11.36 11.83 0.95
CA ASP A 113 12.09 12.51 1.99
C ASP A 113 13.18 11.62 2.60
N ARG A 114 12.88 10.34 2.80
CA ARG A 114 13.84 9.39 3.37
C ARG A 114 14.99 9.03 2.43
N PHE A 115 14.67 8.67 1.18
CA PHE A 115 15.64 8.02 0.29
C PHE A 115 16.20 8.92 -0.80
N PHE A 116 15.57 10.06 -1.10
CA PHE A 116 16.10 10.96 -2.11
C PHE A 116 17.36 11.67 -1.57
N PRO A 117 18.49 11.65 -2.31
CA PRO A 117 19.75 12.20 -1.81
C PRO A 117 19.63 13.68 -1.44
N ARG A 118 20.01 14.02 -0.20
CA ARG A 118 19.93 15.39 0.34
C ARG A 118 20.61 16.43 -0.55
N LYS A 119 21.78 16.11 -1.12
CA LYS A 119 22.52 16.99 -2.05
C LYS A 119 21.70 17.36 -3.29
N LEU A 120 20.90 16.42 -3.81
CA LEU A 120 20.04 16.68 -4.96
C LEU A 120 18.81 17.52 -4.58
N LYS A 121 18.31 17.40 -3.34
CA LYS A 121 17.27 18.30 -2.82
C LYS A 121 17.79 19.73 -2.71
N GLU A 122 19.00 19.89 -2.16
CA GLU A 122 19.66 21.19 -1.97
C GLU A 122 19.98 21.86 -3.31
N ALA A 123 20.55 21.12 -4.27
CA ALA A 123 20.84 21.64 -5.61
C ALA A 123 19.58 22.12 -6.35
N LYS A 124 18.48 21.35 -6.30
CA LYS A 124 17.20 21.82 -6.89
C LYS A 124 16.70 23.09 -6.21
N MET A 125 16.83 23.20 -4.89
CA MET A 125 16.40 24.38 -4.14
C MET A 125 17.22 25.62 -4.52
N GLU A 126 18.53 25.47 -4.71
CA GLU A 126 19.41 26.54 -5.20
C GLU A 126 19.08 26.96 -6.64
N GLU A 127 18.76 26.03 -7.54
CA GLU A 127 18.27 26.36 -8.88
C GLU A 127 16.98 27.18 -8.83
N PHE A 128 16.03 26.82 -7.96
CA PHE A 128 14.79 27.59 -7.78
C PHE A 128 15.04 29.00 -7.23
N ILE A 129 16.00 29.19 -6.34
CA ILE A 129 16.34 30.51 -5.77
C ILE A 129 17.04 31.39 -6.80
N ASN A 130 17.92 30.81 -7.62
CA ASN A 130 18.70 31.53 -8.63
C ASN A 130 17.93 31.84 -9.93
N LEU A 131 16.66 31.44 -10.03
CA LEU A 131 15.75 31.75 -11.13
C LEU A 131 14.81 32.96 -10.85
N ASN A 132 15.00 33.66 -9.71
CA ASN A 132 14.38 34.96 -9.40
C ASN A 132 15.36 36.12 -9.62
#